data_AF-A0A428P1Y6-F1
#
_entry.id   AF-A0A428P1Y6-F1
#
_cell.length_a   1.000
_cell.length_b   1.000
_cell.length_c   1.000
_cell.angle_alpha   90.00
_cell.angle_beta   90.00
_cell.angle_gamma   90.00
#
_symmetry.space_group_name_H-M   'P 1'
#
loop_
_entity.id
_entity.type
_entity.pdbx_description
1 polymer ?
#
loop_
_entity_poly.entity_id
_entity_poly.type
_entity_poly.pdbx_seq_one_letter_code
_entity_poly.pdbx_strand_id
1 'polypeptide(L)'
;MRFLPFIAAALAVVPGALAVDQKKSAIVWFNDESTPDSVVNEVKDSLIKAGGKITHIYTIIKGFSVIAPEKALELVRTSHADHQIQVEEDEVVSVS
;
A
#
# COMPACT_ATOMS: atom_id res chain seq x y z
N MET A 1 26.41 50.93 27.32
CA MET A 1 25.86 49.55 27.33
C MET A 1 24.36 49.62 27.51
N ARG A 2 23.57 49.30 26.48
CA ARG A 2 22.19 48.87 26.69
C ARG A 2 21.88 47.80 25.64
N PHE A 3 21.47 46.66 26.16
CA PHE A 3 21.55 45.35 25.55
C PHE A 3 20.47 45.15 24.50
N LEU A 4 20.87 44.67 23.32
CA LEU A 4 20.00 43.99 22.37
C LEU A 4 19.47 42.71 23.02
N PRO A 5 18.16 42.43 22.95
CA PRO A 5 17.69 41.06 22.84
C PRO A 5 17.26 40.84 21.39
N PHE A 6 18.21 40.48 20.53
CA PHE A 6 18.27 39.17 19.90
C PHE A 6 17.04 38.26 20.15
N ILE A 7 16.30 38.04 19.06
CA ILE A 7 15.70 36.78 18.61
C ILE A 7 14.79 36.08 19.64
N ALA A 8 13.48 36.26 19.46
CA ALA A 8 12.49 35.25 19.83
C ALA A 8 11.43 35.09 18.72
N ALA A 9 11.89 34.90 17.48
CA ALA A 9 11.06 34.30 16.44
C ALA A 9 11.11 32.77 16.64
N ALA A 10 10.37 32.26 17.63
CA ALA A 10 10.12 30.83 17.75
C ALA A 10 9.15 30.43 16.63
N LEU A 11 9.72 30.12 15.47
CA LEU A 11 9.07 29.48 14.34
C LEU A 11 8.64 28.06 14.75
N ALA A 12 7.53 27.93 15.46
CA ALA A 12 6.85 26.65 15.62
C ALA A 12 5.87 26.45 14.47
N VAL A 13 6.36 26.48 13.23
CA VAL A 13 5.67 25.80 12.15
C VAL A 13 6.10 24.35 12.31
N VAL A 14 5.17 23.48 12.68
CA VAL A 14 5.34 22.03 12.51
C VAL A 14 4.60 21.67 11.22
N PRO A 15 5.16 21.87 10.01
CA PRO A 15 4.58 21.28 8.82
C PRO A 15 5.16 19.88 8.74
N GLY A 16 4.46 18.91 9.31
CA GLY A 16 4.94 17.55 9.43
C GLY A 16 3.82 16.56 9.32
N ALA A 17 3.14 16.59 8.18
CA ALA A 17 2.22 15.56 7.73
C ALA A 17 2.93 14.19 7.74
N LEU A 18 2.88 13.48 8.86
CA LEU A 18 2.99 12.03 8.84
C LEU A 18 1.57 11.53 8.65
N ALA A 19 1.11 11.54 7.39
CA ALA A 19 0.08 10.60 7.00
C ALA A 19 0.70 9.22 7.25
N VAL A 20 0.44 8.65 8.42
CA VAL A 20 0.69 7.23 8.68
C VAL A 20 -0.01 6.52 7.54
N ASP A 21 0.78 5.89 6.67
CA ASP A 21 0.26 5.22 5.49
C ASP A 21 -0.64 4.09 5.99
N GLN A 22 -1.95 4.34 6.02
CA GLN A 22 -2.90 3.43 6.63
C GLN A 22 -2.83 2.12 5.86
N LYS A 23 -2.47 1.05 6.57
CA LYS A 23 -2.40 -0.27 5.97
C LYS A 23 -3.80 -0.86 5.92
N LYS A 24 -4.15 -1.43 4.77
CA LYS A 24 -5.40 -2.15 4.55
C LYS A 24 -5.09 -3.62 4.32
N SER A 25 -5.99 -4.50 4.77
CA SER A 25 -6.01 -5.89 4.34
C SER A 25 -6.70 -5.93 2.98
N ALA A 26 -6.07 -6.56 2.00
CA ALA A 26 -6.58 -6.60 0.65
C ALA A 26 -6.27 -7.96 0.00
N ILE A 27 -7.10 -8.32 -0.97
CA ILE A 27 -6.93 -9.47 -1.86
C ILE A 27 -6.51 -8.92 -3.21
N VAL A 28 -5.37 -9.39 -3.72
CA VAL A 28 -4.88 -9.06 -5.06
C VAL A 28 -4.96 -10.31 -5.91
N TRP A 29 -5.66 -10.25 -7.05
CA TRP A 29 -5.72 -11.37 -7.99
C TRP A 29 -5.68 -10.92 -9.45
N PHE A 30 -5.34 -11.86 -10.31
CA PHE A 30 -5.09 -11.66 -11.72
C PHE A 30 -6.17 -12.41 -12.49
N ASN A 31 -6.99 -11.70 -13.28
CA ASN A 31 -8.05 -12.32 -14.08
C ASN A 31 -7.51 -13.10 -15.29
N ASP A 32 -6.33 -12.71 -15.79
CA ASP A 32 -5.68 -13.39 -16.91
C ASP A 32 -4.81 -14.55 -16.41
N GLU A 33 -5.23 -15.78 -16.71
CA GLU A 33 -4.48 -17.01 -16.38
C GLU A 33 -3.11 -17.08 -17.06
N SER A 34 -2.96 -16.42 -18.21
CA SER A 34 -1.69 -16.36 -18.95
C SER A 34 -0.67 -15.41 -18.34
N THR A 35 -1.06 -14.65 -17.30
CA THR A 35 -0.16 -13.76 -16.57
C THR A 35 1.05 -14.56 -16.07
N PRO A 36 2.27 -14.23 -16.55
CA PRO A 36 3.47 -14.93 -16.14
C PRO A 36 3.74 -14.76 -14.64
N ASP A 37 4.30 -15.78 -14.01
CA ASP A 37 4.62 -15.72 -12.58
C ASP A 37 5.64 -14.63 -12.24
N SER A 38 6.45 -14.19 -13.22
CA SER A 38 7.33 -13.02 -13.06
C SER A 38 6.56 -11.75 -12.73
N VAL A 39 5.41 -11.52 -13.37
CA VAL A 39 4.55 -10.35 -13.11
C VAL A 39 3.92 -10.46 -11.73
N VAL A 40 3.42 -11.64 -11.36
CA VAL A 40 2.86 -11.89 -10.02
C VAL A 40 3.92 -11.65 -8.93
N ASN A 41 5.15 -12.10 -9.17
CA ASN A 41 6.26 -11.89 -8.25
C ASN A 41 6.67 -10.42 -8.17
N GLU A 42 6.71 -9.70 -9.30
CA GLU A 42 6.99 -8.27 -9.33
C GLU A 42 5.98 -7.46 -8.50
N VAL A 43 4.69 -7.77 -8.62
CA VAL A 43 3.63 -7.11 -7.83
C VAL A 43 3.77 -7.42 -6.34
N LYS A 44 4.09 -8.66 -5.95
CA LYS A 44 4.38 -8.99 -4.55
C LYS A 44 5.57 -8.20 -4.04
N ASP A 45 6.65 -8.14 -4.81
CA ASP A 45 7.88 -7.46 -4.43
C ASP A 45 7.68 -5.95 -4.31
N SER A 46 6.89 -5.34 -5.20
CA SER A 46 6.57 -3.91 -5.13
C SER A 46 5.78 -3.58 -3.86
N LEU A 47 4.80 -4.40 -3.50
CA LEU A 47 4.02 -4.25 -2.27
C LEU A 47 4.86 -4.48 -1.01
N ILE A 48 5.77 -5.46 -1.03
CA ILE A 48 6.70 -5.70 0.09
C ILE A 48 7.66 -4.52 0.25
N LYS A 49 8.23 -4.00 -0.84
CA LYS A 49 9.11 -2.81 -0.83
C LYS A 49 8.39 -1.57 -0.32
N ALA A 50 7.09 -1.44 -0.60
CA ALA A 50 6.25 -0.37 -0.06
C ALA A 50 5.90 -0.56 1.43
N GLY A 51 6.40 -1.61 2.10
CA GLY A 51 6.15 -1.89 3.51
C GLY A 51 4.92 -2.76 3.77
N GLY A 52 4.42 -3.44 2.73
CA GLY A 52 3.36 -4.45 2.83
C GLY A 52 3.86 -5.81 3.29
N LYS A 53 2.92 -6.68 3.66
CA LYS A 53 3.17 -8.05 4.10
C LYS A 53 2.17 -8.99 3.46
N ILE A 54 2.64 -9.97 2.69
CA ILE A 54 1.81 -11.04 2.15
C ILE A 54 1.34 -11.92 3.32
N THR A 55 0.04 -12.14 3.43
CA THR A 55 -0.57 -12.93 4.52
C THR A 55 -1.00 -14.32 4.06
N HIS A 56 -1.37 -14.47 2.79
CA HIS A 56 -1.77 -15.75 2.22
C HIS A 56 -1.52 -15.78 0.71
N ILE A 57 -1.23 -16.96 0.16
CA ILE A 57 -1.10 -17.18 -1.29
C ILE A 57 -2.14 -18.21 -1.67
N TYR A 58 -3.02 -17.88 -2.61
CA TYR A 58 -4.11 -18.76 -3.01
C TYR A 58 -3.63 -19.79 -4.03
N THR A 59 -4.26 -20.97 -3.99
CA THR A 59 -4.07 -22.04 -4.99
C THR A 59 -5.23 -22.12 -5.98
N ILE A 60 -6.40 -21.60 -5.63
CA ILE A 60 -7.63 -21.65 -6.45
C ILE A 60 -7.68 -20.49 -7.45
N ILE A 61 -7.15 -19.33 -7.06
CA ILE A 61 -7.04 -18.15 -7.91
C ILE A 61 -5.58 -17.77 -8.02
N LYS A 62 -5.17 -17.21 -9.16
CA LYS A 62 -3.85 -16.58 -9.29
C LYS A 62 -3.90 -15.27 -8.53
N GLY A 63 -3.51 -15.30 -7.26
CA GLY A 63 -3.62 -14.15 -6.37
C GLY A 63 -3.07 -14.41 -4.96
N PHE A 64 -3.10 -13.39 -4.12
CA PHE A 64 -2.61 -13.43 -2.75
C PHE A 64 -3.30 -12.38 -1.88
N SER A 65 -3.34 -12.62 -0.57
CA SER A 65 -3.77 -11.65 0.44
C SER A 65 -2.56 -10.85 0.92
N VAL A 66 -2.75 -9.57 1.18
CA VAL A 66 -1.69 -8.65 1.59
C VAL A 66 -2.22 -7.62 2.58
N ILE A 67 -1.39 -7.27 3.56
CA ILE A 67 -1.58 -6.06 4.37
C ILE A 67 -0.57 -5.04 3.87
N ALA A 68 -1.03 -4.03 3.13
CA ALA A 68 -0.15 -3.03 2.51
C ALA A 68 -0.72 -1.61 2.67
N PRO A 69 0.11 -0.57 2.54
CA PRO A 69 -0.39 0.80 2.53
C PRO A 69 -1.35 1.05 1.38
N GLU A 70 -2.41 1.81 1.62
CA GLU A 70 -3.45 2.11 0.63
C GLU A 70 -2.88 2.68 -0.67
N LYS A 71 -1.92 3.61 -0.58
CA LYS A 71 -1.25 4.18 -1.75
C LYS A 71 -0.55 3.13 -2.61
N ALA A 72 0.05 2.12 -1.99
CA ALA A 72 0.72 1.04 -2.71
C ALA A 72 -0.28 0.14 -3.44
N LEU A 73 -1.44 -0.10 -2.83
CA LEU A 73 -2.53 -0.86 -3.45
C LEU A 73 -3.11 -0.12 -4.68
N GLU A 74 -3.32 1.20 -4.58
CA GLU A 74 -3.76 2.02 -5.72
C GLU A 74 -2.72 2.07 -6.85
N LEU A 75 -1.43 2.11 -6.50
CA LEU A 75 -0.36 2.05 -7.49
C LEU A 75 -0.36 0.72 -8.24
N VAL A 76 -0.62 -0.41 -7.56
CA VAL A 76 -0.75 -1.71 -8.21
C VAL A 76 -1.95 -1.74 -9.17
N ARG A 77 -3.10 -1.19 -8.77
CA ARG A 77 -4.29 -1.07 -9.65
C ARG A 77 -3.98 -0.30 -10.93
N THR A 78 -3.21 0.77 -10.82
CA THR A 78 -2.92 1.68 -11.95
C THR A 78 -1.75 1.22 -12.83
N SER A 79 -0.72 0.61 -12.25
CA SER A 79 0.54 0.27 -12.95
C SER A 79 0.45 -0.96 -13.83
N HIS A 80 -0.58 -1.79 -13.65
CA HIS A 80 -0.75 -3.06 -14.35
C HIS A 80 -2.13 -3.19 -15.00
N ALA A 81 -2.66 -2.09 -15.54
CA ALA A 81 -3.96 -2.07 -16.22
C ALA A 81 -4.05 -3.14 -17.33
N ASP A 82 -2.92 -3.45 -17.98
CA ASP A 82 -2.82 -4.44 -19.06
C ASP A 82 -3.05 -5.89 -18.59
N HIS A 83 -2.84 -6.19 -17.31
CA HIS A 83 -2.99 -7.54 -16.73
C HIS A 83 -4.30 -7.74 -15.96
N GLN A 84 -5.23 -6.77 -16.05
CA GLN A 84 -6.53 -6.82 -15.39
C GLN A 84 -6.42 -7.17 -13.90
N ILE A 85 -5.39 -6.65 -13.22
CA ILE A 85 -5.17 -6.89 -11.80
C ILE A 85 -6.33 -6.29 -11.03
N GLN A 86 -6.94 -7.10 -10.18
CA GLN A 86 -7.96 -6.66 -9.26
C GLN A 86 -7.38 -6.59 -7.85
N VAL A 87 -7.80 -5.57 -7.13
CA VAL A 87 -7.42 -5.35 -5.73
C VAL A 87 -8.69 -5.00 -4.99
N GLU A 88 -9.14 -5.89 -4.09
CA GLU A 88 -10.31 -5.69 -3.23
C GLU A 88 -9.87 -5.57 -1.77
N GLU A 89 -10.52 -4.69 -1.01
CA GLU A 89 -10.34 -4.64 0.44
C GLU A 89 -10.98 -5.89 1.07
N ASP A 90 -10.29 -6.48 2.04
CA ASP A 90 -10.75 -7.68 2.74
C ASP A 90 -11.77 -7.30 3.82
N GLU A 91 -12.95 -7.91 3.78
CA GLU A 91 -14.09 -7.59 4.65
C GLU A 91 -14.49 -8.77 5.55
N VAL A 92 -15.01 -8.45 6.73
CA VAL A 92 -15.51 -9.46 7.68
C VAL A 92 -16.94 -9.84 7.33
N VAL A 93 -17.18 -11.13 7.06
CA VAL A 93 -18.52 -11.68 6.85
C VAL A 93 -19.06 -12.27 8.16
N SER A 94 -20.25 -11.82 8.59
CA SER A 94 -20.94 -12.33 9.78
C SER A 94 -22.14 -13.20 9.41
N VAL A 95 -22.34 -14.30 10.13
CA VAL A 95 -23.55 -15.13 10.06
C VAL A 95 -24.67 -14.53 10.92
N SER A 96 -25.89 -14.52 10.39
CA SER A 96 -27.12 -14.06 11.07
C SER A 96 -27.91 -15.23 11.65
#